data_AF-B4KM43-F1
#
_entry.id   AF-B4KM43-F1
#
_cell.length_a   1.000
_cell.length_b   1.000
_cell.length_c   1.000
_cell.angle_alpha   90.00
_cell.angle_beta   90.00
_cell.angle_gamma   90.00
#
_symmetry.space_group_name_H-M   'P 1'
#
loop_
_entity.id
_entity.type
_entity.pdbx_description
1 polymer ?
#
loop_
_entity_poly.entity_id
_entity_poly.type
_entity_poly.pdbx_seq_one_letter_code
_entity_poly.pdbx_strand_id
1 'polypeptide(L)'
;MLPRFRSFYGKIIIFVLVALCFILYLKVQPASEDFPLPVRARQRPAQVARVRPRAHETYPDNEQENEIRPVTVSPYEQSIQLDLQKQDRTLGNKGVAVHLTGAAKARGERIYKKIALNEELSEQLSYNRTVGDHRNPLCLNQKYDDPSTLPTASVVIIFYNEPYSVLVRTVHSTLNTCNEKSLKEIILVDDGSDNAELGGKLDYYVRTRFPPGKVTILRLKNRLGLIRARLAGARIATGDVLIFLDAHCEANEGWCEPLLQRIKESRTSVLVPIIDVIDAKDFQYSTNGYKSFQVGGFQWSGHFDWVNLPEREKQRQLRECSQPREICPAYSPTMAGGLFAMDRRYFWEVGSYDEQMDGWGGENLEMSFRIWQCGGTIETIPCSRVGHIFRDFHPYKFPNDRDTHGINTARMALVWMDEYINVFFLNRPDLKFHPDIGDVTHRVVLRKKLRCKSFEWYLKNVYPEKFVPNMNVKAWGKVKAVNSNLCLDDLLNNNEKPYNLGLYACGKALQKSQLFSYTNSLVLRNELSCATVQHSSSPPHRVVMVPCLENDDYNEQWKYENQRLVHVNTGLCLDHNGLKSMDDALVEKCDLSSDTQRWIITRD
;
A
#
# COMPACT_ATOMS: atom_id res chain seq x y z
N MET A 1 -0.45 -23.05 57.76
CA MET A 1 -0.36 -21.60 58.04
C MET A 1 1.02 -21.01 57.67
N LEU A 2 1.60 -21.42 56.53
CA LEU A 2 2.99 -21.09 56.13
C LEU A 2 3.21 -20.64 54.65
N PRO A 3 2.24 -20.65 53.71
CA PRO A 3 2.45 -20.04 52.37
C PRO A 3 2.19 -18.53 52.32
N ARG A 4 1.37 -17.97 53.22
CA ARG A 4 1.04 -16.53 53.23
C ARG A 4 2.12 -15.64 53.85
N PHE A 5 3.01 -16.20 54.69
CA PHE A 5 4.09 -15.44 55.33
C PHE A 5 5.27 -15.13 54.40
N ARG A 6 5.50 -15.94 53.35
CA ARG A 6 6.57 -15.68 52.35
C ARG A 6 6.22 -14.58 51.34
N SER A 7 4.94 -14.31 51.10
CA SER A 7 4.49 -13.27 50.15
C SER A 7 4.60 -11.85 50.72
N PHE A 8 4.50 -11.69 52.04
CA PHE A 8 4.54 -10.37 52.67
C PHE A 8 5.96 -9.79 52.74
N TYR A 9 6.94 -10.58 53.17
CA TYR A 9 8.34 -10.15 53.22
C TYR A 9 8.94 -9.91 51.82
N GLY A 10 8.55 -10.70 50.80
CA GLY A 10 8.97 -10.46 49.42
C GLY A 10 8.49 -9.12 48.87
N LYS A 11 7.26 -8.71 49.20
CA LYS A 11 6.72 -7.39 48.81
C LYS A 11 7.41 -6.24 49.54
N ILE A 12 7.76 -6.42 50.81
CA ILE A 12 8.52 -5.43 51.59
C ILE A 12 9.92 -5.25 51.01
N ILE A 13 10.61 -6.33 50.66
CA ILE A 13 11.97 -6.27 50.08
C ILE A 13 11.95 -5.54 48.72
N ILE A 14 10.96 -5.82 47.86
CA ILE A 14 10.80 -5.11 46.58
C ILE A 14 10.52 -3.62 46.82
N PHE A 15 9.65 -3.28 47.78
CA PHE A 15 9.33 -1.89 48.08
C PHE A 15 10.55 -1.12 48.63
N VAL A 16 11.34 -1.76 49.50
CA VAL A 16 12.59 -1.18 50.03
C VAL A 16 13.64 -1.02 48.93
N LEU A 17 13.77 -1.97 48.01
CA LEU A 17 14.69 -1.86 46.86
C LEU A 17 14.28 -0.74 45.89
N VAL A 18 12.99 -0.61 45.59
CA VAL A 18 12.47 0.49 44.75
C VAL A 18 12.67 1.84 45.43
N ALA A 19 12.43 1.93 46.75
CA ALA A 19 12.67 3.15 47.52
C ALA A 19 14.17 3.51 47.58
N LEU A 20 15.07 2.53 47.75
CA LEU A 20 16.52 2.74 47.70
C LEU A 20 16.99 3.18 46.31
N CYS A 21 16.46 2.59 45.23
CA CYS A 21 16.73 3.03 43.86
C CYS A 21 16.22 4.45 43.60
N PHE A 22 15.07 4.84 44.16
CA PHE A 22 14.53 6.19 44.04
C PHE A 22 15.36 7.21 44.85
N ILE A 23 15.82 6.84 46.05
CA ILE A 23 16.71 7.67 46.87
C ILE A 23 18.08 7.84 46.20
N LEU A 24 18.61 6.78 45.58
CA LEU A 24 19.85 6.85 44.80
C LEU A 24 19.68 7.68 43.52
N TYR A 25 18.54 7.57 42.84
CA TYR A 25 18.20 8.41 41.69
C TYR A 25 18.12 9.89 42.06
N LEU A 26 17.53 10.22 43.21
CA LEU A 26 17.50 11.59 43.73
C LEU A 26 18.87 12.11 44.21
N LYS A 27 19.79 11.23 44.62
CA LYS A 27 21.16 11.59 45.02
C LYS A 27 22.15 11.75 43.86
N VAL A 28 21.79 11.32 42.64
CA VAL A 28 22.65 11.41 41.44
C VAL A 28 22.27 12.58 40.51
N GLN A 29 21.30 13.40 40.88
CA GLN A 29 21.09 14.71 40.24
C GLN A 29 22.19 15.69 40.70
N PRO A 30 22.99 16.27 39.78
CA PRO A 30 23.81 17.41 40.14
C PRO A 30 22.89 18.58 40.50
N ALA A 31 23.24 19.26 41.60
CA ALA A 31 22.55 20.43 42.11
C ALA A 31 22.33 21.48 41.01
N SER A 32 21.12 22.02 40.97
CA SER A 32 20.74 23.20 40.19
C SER A 32 21.59 24.38 40.60
N GLU A 33 22.43 24.89 39.69
CA GLU A 33 22.96 26.25 39.80
C GLU A 33 21.93 27.22 39.21
N ASP A 34 21.47 28.11 40.08
CA ASP A 34 20.64 29.27 39.79
C ASP A 34 21.37 30.24 38.84
N PHE A 35 20.81 30.48 37.66
CA PHE A 35 21.16 31.66 36.84
C PHE A 35 20.02 32.69 36.89
N PRO A 36 20.30 33.93 37.34
CA PRO A 36 19.27 34.96 37.51
C PRO A 36 18.80 35.57 36.18
N LEU A 37 17.51 35.86 36.09
CA LEU A 37 16.90 36.67 35.03
C LEU A 37 17.50 38.09 35.02
N PRO A 38 17.91 38.65 33.85
CA PRO A 38 18.28 40.05 33.80
C PRO A 38 17.06 40.94 33.52
N VAL A 39 16.87 41.86 34.47
CA VAL A 39 16.01 43.03 34.38
C VAL A 39 16.47 43.96 33.25
N ARG A 40 15.46 44.54 32.58
CA ARG A 40 15.53 45.52 31.51
C ARG A 40 16.25 46.80 31.98
N ALA A 41 17.41 47.13 31.39
CA ALA A 41 18.04 48.45 31.51
C ALA A 41 18.44 48.98 30.12
N ARG A 42 18.01 50.22 29.84
CA ARG A 42 18.24 50.98 28.60
C ARG A 42 19.73 51.22 28.34
N GLN A 43 20.18 51.05 27.09
CA GLN A 43 21.36 51.75 26.58
C GLN A 43 21.09 52.35 25.19
N ARG A 44 21.56 53.60 25.04
CA ARG A 44 21.48 54.51 23.89
C ARG A 44 22.59 54.20 22.85
N PRO A 45 22.47 54.68 21.59
CA PRO A 45 23.29 54.23 20.49
C PRO A 45 24.65 54.96 20.40
N ALA A 46 25.70 54.22 20.03
CA ALA A 46 27.03 54.78 19.78
C ALA A 46 27.31 54.93 18.27
N GLN A 47 27.34 56.21 17.89
CA GLN A 47 27.86 56.92 16.72
C GLN A 47 28.73 56.19 15.67
N VAL A 48 28.30 56.34 14.43
CA VAL A 48 29.07 56.22 13.18
C VAL A 48 30.03 57.41 13.04
N ALA A 49 31.32 57.13 12.86
CA ALA A 49 32.32 58.14 12.52
C ALA A 49 32.56 58.19 11.00
N ARG A 50 32.44 59.40 10.46
CA ARG A 50 32.57 59.82 9.06
C ARG A 50 33.99 59.65 8.52
N VAL A 51 34.10 59.25 7.25
CA VAL A 51 35.22 59.60 6.37
C VAL A 51 34.70 60.54 5.27
N ARG A 52 35.41 61.67 5.06
CA ARG A 52 35.05 62.78 4.14
C ARG A 52 35.63 62.56 2.71
N PRO A 53 35.11 63.28 1.70
CA PRO A 53 35.36 63.01 0.28
C PRO A 53 36.49 63.86 -0.34
N ARG A 54 37.14 63.30 -1.35
CA ARG A 54 37.98 63.92 -2.40
C ARG A 54 38.08 62.88 -3.53
N ALA A 55 38.13 63.17 -4.82
CA ALA A 55 37.92 64.33 -5.66
C ALA A 55 37.73 63.76 -7.10
N HIS A 56 37.12 64.52 -8.01
CA HIS A 56 37.04 64.20 -9.43
C HIS A 56 38.42 63.95 -10.05
N GLU A 57 38.63 62.78 -10.65
CA GLU A 57 39.59 62.57 -11.74
C GLU A 57 38.92 61.70 -12.82
N THR A 58 38.88 62.29 -14.01
CA THR A 58 38.39 61.77 -15.28
C THR A 58 39.24 60.59 -15.78
N TYR A 59 38.61 59.54 -16.29
CA TYR A 59 39.26 58.53 -17.14
C TYR A 59 38.61 58.54 -18.54
N PRO A 60 39.42 58.34 -19.60
CA PRO A 60 39.05 58.69 -20.96
C PRO A 60 38.08 57.67 -21.58
N ASP A 61 37.25 58.19 -22.49
CA ASP A 61 36.55 57.39 -23.50
C ASP A 61 37.56 56.51 -24.23
N ASN A 62 37.36 55.19 -24.14
CA ASN A 62 37.90 54.26 -25.10
C ASN A 62 36.78 53.30 -25.49
N GLU A 63 36.18 53.60 -26.64
CA GLU A 63 35.47 52.63 -27.45
C GLU A 63 36.42 51.47 -27.74
N GLN A 64 36.13 50.27 -27.19
CA GLN A 64 36.63 49.03 -27.77
C GLN A 64 35.78 47.83 -27.33
N GLU A 65 35.03 47.35 -28.32
CA GLU A 65 34.63 45.97 -28.59
C GLU A 65 33.82 45.21 -27.52
N ASN A 66 32.56 44.94 -27.90
CA ASN A 66 31.73 43.87 -27.37
C ASN A 66 32.47 42.51 -27.42
N GLU A 67 33.22 42.17 -26.38
CA GLU A 67 33.53 40.77 -26.10
C GLU A 67 32.25 40.08 -25.61
N ILE A 68 31.58 39.40 -26.54
CA ILE A 68 30.57 38.40 -26.23
C ILE A 68 31.26 37.31 -25.42
N ARG A 69 31.18 37.38 -24.08
CA ARG A 69 31.54 36.25 -23.22
C ARG A 69 30.70 35.06 -23.68
N PRO A 70 31.30 33.92 -24.04
CA PRO A 70 30.53 32.74 -24.43
C PRO A 70 29.65 32.36 -23.24
N VAL A 71 28.34 32.35 -23.44
CA VAL A 71 27.38 31.85 -22.46
C VAL A 71 27.75 30.39 -22.22
N THR A 72 28.43 30.11 -21.10
CA THR A 72 28.76 28.75 -20.69
C THR A 72 27.46 28.08 -20.30
N VAL A 73 26.88 27.34 -21.24
CA VAL A 73 25.64 26.58 -21.03
C VAL A 73 25.90 25.61 -19.88
N SER A 74 25.08 25.70 -18.82
CA SER A 74 25.14 24.82 -17.64
C SER A 74 25.29 23.34 -18.07
N PRO A 75 26.18 22.54 -17.45
CA PRO A 75 26.29 21.11 -17.75
C PRO A 75 24.93 20.38 -17.62
N TYR A 76 24.09 20.81 -16.68
CA TYR A 76 22.74 20.27 -16.53
C TYR A 76 21.83 20.62 -17.71
N GLU A 77 21.95 21.83 -18.28
CA GLU A 77 21.20 22.21 -19.46
C GLU A 77 21.59 21.35 -20.66
N GLN A 78 22.87 21.12 -20.88
CA GLN A 78 23.35 20.24 -21.96
C GLN A 78 22.81 18.82 -21.78
N SER A 79 22.88 18.27 -20.56
CA SER A 79 22.33 16.95 -20.24
C SER A 79 20.82 16.87 -20.50
N ILE A 80 20.05 17.88 -20.11
CA ILE A 80 18.60 17.93 -20.35
C ILE A 80 18.30 18.01 -21.85
N GLN A 81 19.06 18.80 -22.62
CA GLN A 81 18.87 18.88 -24.06
C GLN A 81 19.13 17.54 -24.75
N LEU A 82 20.14 16.79 -24.30
CA LEU A 82 20.39 15.43 -24.79
C LEU A 82 19.22 14.49 -24.48
N ASP A 83 18.63 14.55 -23.29
CA ASP A 83 17.44 13.75 -22.97
C ASP A 83 16.27 14.11 -23.89
N LEU A 84 16.01 15.40 -24.08
CA LEU A 84 14.91 15.87 -24.93
C LEU A 84 15.13 15.50 -26.40
N GLN A 85 16.37 15.42 -26.87
CA GLN A 85 16.70 14.95 -28.22
C GLN A 85 16.47 13.44 -28.42
N LYS A 86 16.50 12.64 -27.34
CA LYS A 86 16.14 11.21 -27.40
C LYS A 86 14.64 10.99 -27.58
N GLN A 87 13.80 11.96 -27.21
CA GLN A 87 12.36 11.79 -27.18
C GLN A 87 11.72 11.89 -28.56
N ASP A 88 10.81 10.96 -28.85
CA ASP A 88 9.91 11.03 -29.99
C ASP A 88 8.48 11.29 -29.49
N ARG A 89 7.89 12.40 -29.94
CA ARG A 89 6.54 12.82 -29.54
C ARG A 89 5.43 11.89 -30.02
N THR A 90 5.71 11.07 -31.02
CA THR A 90 4.74 10.11 -31.57
C THR A 90 4.70 8.82 -30.76
N LEU A 91 5.82 8.44 -30.12
CA LEU A 91 5.93 7.20 -29.36
C LEU A 91 5.10 7.27 -28.07
N GLY A 92 4.28 6.25 -27.87
CA GLY A 92 3.50 6.05 -26.64
C GLY A 92 2.45 7.12 -26.36
N ASN A 93 2.18 8.02 -27.32
CA ASN A 93 1.14 9.03 -27.17
C ASN A 93 -0.24 8.37 -27.14
N LYS A 94 -1.17 8.93 -26.36
CA LYS A 94 -2.45 8.31 -25.99
C LYS A 94 -2.30 6.95 -25.29
N GLY A 95 -1.18 6.73 -24.59
CA GLY A 95 -0.94 5.51 -23.84
C GLY A 95 -0.76 4.24 -24.70
N VAL A 96 -0.45 4.37 -25.99
CA VAL A 96 -0.27 3.21 -26.88
C VAL A 96 1.02 2.46 -26.55
N ALA A 97 1.00 1.12 -26.66
CA ALA A 97 2.17 0.27 -26.44
C ALA A 97 3.32 0.62 -27.41
N VAL A 98 4.56 0.59 -26.94
CA VAL A 98 5.75 0.82 -27.76
C VAL A 98 6.73 -0.34 -27.66
N HIS A 99 7.16 -0.84 -28.82
CA HIS A 99 8.12 -1.93 -28.90
C HIS A 99 9.42 -1.44 -29.52
N LEU A 100 10.48 -1.40 -28.71
CA LEU A 100 11.83 -1.10 -29.17
C LEU A 100 12.32 -2.19 -30.15
N THR A 101 13.19 -1.79 -31.07
CA THR A 101 13.84 -2.69 -32.04
C THR A 101 15.38 -2.59 -31.95
N GLY A 102 16.07 -3.56 -32.57
CA GLY A 102 17.54 -3.54 -32.70
C GLY A 102 18.30 -3.43 -31.36
N ALA A 103 19.32 -2.57 -31.33
CA ALA A 103 20.19 -2.38 -30.17
C ALA A 103 19.45 -1.78 -28.95
N ALA A 104 18.46 -0.92 -29.17
CA ALA A 104 17.65 -0.34 -28.10
C ALA A 104 16.83 -1.41 -27.38
N LYS A 105 16.21 -2.34 -28.13
CA LYS A 105 15.51 -3.50 -27.55
C LYS A 105 16.42 -4.29 -26.60
N ALA A 106 17.63 -4.62 -27.06
CA ALA A 106 18.58 -5.39 -26.26
C ALA A 106 19.05 -4.64 -25.00
N ARG A 107 19.17 -3.30 -25.05
CA ARG A 107 19.45 -2.48 -23.85
C ARG A 107 18.26 -2.48 -22.89
N GLY A 108 17.07 -2.20 -23.39
CA GLY A 108 15.83 -2.19 -22.61
C GLY A 108 15.57 -3.50 -21.88
N GLU A 109 15.73 -4.65 -22.56
CA GLU A 109 15.59 -5.97 -21.93
C GLU A 109 16.62 -6.24 -20.82
N ARG A 110 17.85 -5.72 -20.97
CA ARG A 110 18.87 -5.84 -19.91
C ARG A 110 18.55 -4.96 -18.70
N ILE A 111 18.00 -3.77 -18.92
CA ILE A 111 17.59 -2.87 -17.83
C ILE A 111 16.34 -3.42 -17.13
N TYR A 112 15.33 -3.85 -17.89
CA TYR A 112 14.10 -4.45 -17.36
C TYR A 112 14.39 -5.60 -16.40
N LYS A 113 15.32 -6.51 -16.75
CA LYS A 113 15.74 -7.60 -15.86
C LYS A 113 16.38 -7.16 -14.54
N LYS A 114 16.92 -5.94 -14.47
CA LYS A 114 17.57 -5.39 -13.27
C LYS A 114 16.61 -4.59 -12.40
N ILE A 115 15.75 -3.78 -13.02
CA ILE A 115 14.93 -2.80 -12.28
C ILE A 115 13.41 -2.97 -12.49
N ALA A 116 12.98 -4.02 -13.19
CA ALA A 116 11.58 -4.30 -13.52
C ALA A 116 10.87 -3.15 -14.28
N LEU A 117 11.63 -2.33 -15.02
CA LEU A 117 11.13 -1.20 -15.80
C LEU A 117 12.04 -0.97 -17.01
N ASN A 118 11.45 -0.77 -18.19
CA ASN A 118 12.18 -0.50 -19.42
C ASN A 118 12.57 0.97 -19.54
N GLU A 119 13.60 1.37 -18.79
CA GLU A 119 14.06 2.77 -18.73
C GLU A 119 14.54 3.29 -20.10
N GLU A 120 15.18 2.43 -20.90
CA GLU A 120 15.59 2.76 -22.28
C GLU A 120 14.40 3.21 -23.14
N LEU A 121 13.24 2.56 -22.99
CA LEU A 121 12.03 2.99 -23.67
C LEU A 121 11.51 4.28 -23.05
N SER A 122 11.46 4.36 -21.72
CA SER A 122 10.97 5.54 -21.01
C SER A 122 11.71 6.83 -21.41
N GLU A 123 13.03 6.77 -21.62
CA GLU A 123 13.82 7.93 -22.07
C GLU A 123 13.45 8.43 -23.47
N GLN A 124 12.87 7.57 -24.32
CA GLN A 124 12.42 7.92 -25.67
C GLN A 124 10.98 8.43 -25.70
N LEU A 125 10.22 8.25 -24.62
CA LEU A 125 8.85 8.76 -24.52
C LEU A 125 8.86 10.23 -24.10
N SER A 126 7.97 11.01 -24.72
CA SER A 126 7.75 12.40 -24.32
C SER A 126 7.40 12.51 -22.83
N TYR A 127 8.02 13.46 -22.13
CA TYR A 127 7.62 13.80 -20.75
C TYR A 127 6.17 14.34 -20.67
N ASN A 128 5.63 14.81 -21.79
CA ASN A 128 4.27 15.35 -21.92
C ASN A 128 3.36 14.44 -22.76
N ARG A 129 3.64 13.13 -22.85
CA ARG A 129 2.73 12.22 -23.57
C ARG A 129 1.35 12.22 -22.90
N THR A 130 0.31 12.01 -23.69
CA THR A 130 -1.06 11.83 -23.18
C THR A 130 -1.35 10.36 -22.97
N VAL A 131 -2.29 10.03 -22.08
CA VAL A 131 -2.72 8.64 -21.82
C VAL A 131 -4.08 8.29 -22.45
N GLY A 132 -4.79 9.27 -23.02
CA GLY A 132 -6.17 9.09 -23.49
C GLY A 132 -7.20 9.13 -22.35
N ASP A 133 -8.45 9.47 -22.66
CA ASP A 133 -9.52 9.50 -21.65
C ASP A 133 -10.17 8.11 -21.52
N HIS A 134 -9.93 7.48 -20.37
CA HIS A 134 -10.44 6.14 -20.04
C HIS A 134 -11.56 6.18 -19.00
N ARG A 135 -12.06 7.36 -18.65
CA ARG A 135 -13.16 7.51 -17.69
C ARG A 135 -14.46 6.99 -18.29
N ASN A 136 -15.42 6.69 -17.41
CA ASN A 136 -16.77 6.42 -17.86
C ASN A 136 -17.32 7.66 -18.60
N PRO A 137 -17.98 7.54 -19.76
CA PRO A 137 -18.54 8.69 -20.48
C PRO A 137 -19.47 9.57 -19.63
N LEU A 138 -20.11 9.02 -18.60
CA LEU A 138 -20.94 9.78 -17.66
C LEU A 138 -20.12 10.75 -16.80
N CYS A 139 -18.83 10.49 -16.56
CA CYS A 139 -17.93 11.40 -15.84
C CYS A 139 -17.71 12.72 -16.58
N LEU A 140 -17.80 12.73 -17.92
CA LEU A 140 -17.64 13.95 -18.71
C LEU A 140 -18.77 14.96 -18.49
N ASN A 141 -19.93 14.46 -18.07
CA ASN A 141 -21.11 15.28 -17.80
C ASN A 141 -21.22 15.67 -16.32
N GLN A 142 -20.28 15.24 -15.47
CA GLN A 142 -20.23 15.64 -14.07
C GLN A 142 -19.86 17.12 -13.95
N LYS A 143 -20.58 17.82 -13.06
CA LYS A 143 -20.31 19.21 -12.74
C LYS A 143 -19.74 19.27 -11.33
N TYR A 144 -18.50 19.72 -11.23
CA TYR A 144 -17.86 20.02 -9.96
C TYR A 144 -17.99 21.51 -9.66
N ASP A 145 -17.83 21.88 -8.40
CA ASP A 145 -17.79 23.29 -8.01
C ASP A 145 -16.63 24.03 -8.70
N ASP A 146 -16.72 25.36 -8.76
CA ASP A 146 -15.65 26.18 -9.34
C ASP A 146 -14.31 25.87 -8.65
N PRO A 147 -13.22 25.62 -9.40
CA PRO A 147 -11.91 25.28 -8.84
C PRO A 147 -11.38 26.25 -7.78
N SER A 148 -11.77 27.53 -7.82
CA SER A 148 -11.40 28.52 -6.80
C SER A 148 -12.11 28.34 -5.46
N THR A 149 -13.18 27.55 -5.43
CA THR A 149 -13.97 27.23 -4.22
C THR A 149 -13.75 25.82 -3.72
N LEU A 150 -13.03 24.99 -4.49
CA LEU A 150 -12.60 23.66 -4.07
C LEU A 150 -11.42 23.78 -3.09
N PRO A 151 -11.26 22.84 -2.16
CA PRO A 151 -10.10 22.81 -1.28
C PRO A 151 -8.82 22.64 -2.11
N THR A 152 -7.76 23.34 -1.71
CA THR A 152 -6.49 23.32 -2.44
C THR A 152 -5.71 22.03 -2.18
N ALA A 153 -5.00 21.52 -3.18
CA ALA A 153 -4.25 20.26 -3.12
C ALA A 153 -2.74 20.46 -3.03
N SER A 154 -2.10 19.79 -2.08
CA SER A 154 -0.64 19.53 -2.10
C SER A 154 -0.42 18.09 -2.54
N VAL A 155 0.18 17.91 -3.71
CA VAL A 155 0.53 16.57 -4.22
C VAL A 155 1.92 16.20 -3.70
N VAL A 156 2.04 15.11 -2.96
CA VAL A 156 3.29 14.62 -2.36
C VAL A 156 3.74 13.37 -3.10
N ILE A 157 4.92 13.45 -3.73
CA ILE A 157 5.51 12.37 -4.53
C ILE A 157 6.81 11.95 -3.88
N ILE A 158 6.90 10.70 -3.43
CA ILE A 158 8.07 10.15 -2.78
C ILE A 158 8.86 9.34 -3.80
N PHE A 159 10.18 9.52 -3.82
CA PHE A 159 11.04 8.76 -4.71
C PHE A 159 12.35 8.35 -4.04
N TYR A 160 12.88 7.21 -4.49
CA TYR A 160 14.21 6.71 -4.15
C TYR A 160 14.77 6.01 -5.39
N ASN A 161 15.82 6.56 -5.99
CA ASN A 161 16.45 6.03 -7.21
C ASN A 161 15.45 5.72 -8.35
N GLU A 162 14.38 6.52 -8.46
CA GLU A 162 13.44 6.40 -9.56
C GLU A 162 14.11 6.83 -10.88
N PRO A 163 13.89 6.12 -12.00
CA PRO A 163 14.33 6.60 -13.32
C PRO A 163 13.93 8.05 -13.57
N TYR A 164 14.91 8.88 -13.97
CA TYR A 164 14.71 10.33 -14.13
C TYR A 164 13.55 10.65 -15.07
N SER A 165 13.48 9.93 -16.20
CA SER A 165 12.44 10.12 -17.22
C SER A 165 11.02 9.84 -16.70
N VAL A 166 10.89 8.87 -15.79
CA VAL A 166 9.60 8.45 -15.21
C VAL A 166 9.14 9.46 -14.16
N LEU A 167 10.02 9.84 -13.22
CA LEU A 167 9.72 10.86 -12.21
C LEU A 167 9.27 12.17 -12.86
N VAL A 168 10.02 12.65 -13.85
CA VAL A 168 9.71 13.91 -14.55
C VAL A 168 8.37 13.80 -15.29
N ARG A 169 8.04 12.66 -15.89
CA ARG A 169 6.74 12.42 -16.55
C ARG A 169 5.58 12.45 -15.55
N THR A 170 5.75 11.90 -14.35
CA THR A 170 4.73 11.98 -13.28
C THR A 170 4.43 13.42 -12.89
N VAL A 171 5.47 14.26 -12.78
CA VAL A 171 5.30 15.68 -12.44
C VAL A 171 4.61 16.45 -13.56
N HIS A 172 5.04 16.26 -14.82
CA HIS A 172 4.35 16.85 -15.98
C HIS A 172 2.90 16.41 -16.06
N SER A 173 2.63 15.11 -15.92
CA SER A 173 1.28 14.57 -15.94
C SER A 173 0.40 15.23 -14.87
N THR A 174 0.91 15.36 -13.64
CA THR A 174 0.19 16.04 -12.54
C THR A 174 -0.10 17.51 -12.87
N LEU A 175 0.90 18.26 -13.35
CA LEU A 175 0.75 19.67 -13.72
C LEU A 175 -0.24 19.88 -14.87
N ASN A 176 -0.24 18.96 -15.84
CA ASN A 176 -1.05 19.08 -17.06
C ASN A 176 -2.50 18.65 -16.87
N THR A 177 -2.80 17.80 -15.89
CA THR A 177 -4.12 17.14 -15.76
C THR A 177 -4.88 17.50 -14.50
N CYS A 178 -4.23 18.17 -13.55
CA CYS A 178 -4.87 18.74 -12.35
C CYS A 178 -5.08 20.25 -12.56
N ASN A 179 -6.27 20.77 -12.27
CA ASN A 179 -6.55 22.19 -12.44
C ASN A 179 -5.55 23.09 -11.70
N GLU A 180 -5.01 24.10 -12.39
CA GLU A 180 -3.97 24.99 -11.85
C GLU A 180 -4.40 25.74 -10.57
N LYS A 181 -5.68 26.13 -10.46
CA LYS A 181 -6.21 26.85 -9.30
C LYS A 181 -6.35 25.93 -8.09
N SER A 182 -6.72 24.67 -8.31
CA SER A 182 -6.86 23.67 -7.27
C SER A 182 -5.52 23.12 -6.80
N LEU A 183 -4.57 22.91 -7.72
CA LEU A 183 -3.23 22.43 -7.41
C LEU A 183 -2.41 23.54 -6.76
N LYS A 184 -2.17 23.47 -5.45
CA LYS A 184 -1.36 24.47 -4.74
C LYS A 184 0.13 24.28 -5.00
N GLU A 185 0.59 23.05 -4.83
CA GLU A 185 2.01 22.70 -4.90
C GLU A 185 2.18 21.19 -5.15
N ILE A 186 3.34 20.84 -5.71
CA ILE A 186 3.87 19.47 -5.80
C ILE A 186 5.13 19.42 -4.94
N ILE A 187 5.18 18.46 -4.01
CA ILE A 187 6.29 18.24 -3.10
C ILE A 187 6.94 16.93 -3.48
N LEU A 188 8.14 17.02 -4.06
CA LEU A 188 8.99 15.88 -4.37
C LEU A 188 9.84 15.55 -3.14
N VAL A 189 9.67 14.37 -2.54
CA VAL A 189 10.44 13.93 -1.39
C VAL A 189 11.45 12.88 -1.82
N ASP A 190 12.73 13.26 -1.82
CA ASP A 190 13.84 12.37 -2.07
C ASP A 190 14.22 11.63 -0.78
N ASP A 191 13.97 10.31 -0.74
CA ASP A 191 14.30 9.44 0.39
C ASP A 191 15.77 8.97 0.38
N GLY A 192 16.69 9.89 0.10
CA GLY A 192 18.14 9.63 0.12
C GLY A 192 18.67 8.90 -1.11
N SER A 193 18.22 9.27 -2.31
CA SER A 193 18.70 8.71 -3.59
C SER A 193 20.20 8.92 -3.81
N ASP A 194 20.86 7.94 -4.43
CA ASP A 194 22.27 8.02 -4.86
C ASP A 194 22.43 8.18 -6.40
N ASN A 195 21.33 8.11 -7.14
CA ASN A 195 21.31 8.42 -8.57
C ASN A 195 21.69 9.91 -8.81
N ALA A 196 22.82 10.13 -9.48
CA ALA A 196 23.35 11.46 -9.78
C ALA A 196 22.40 12.34 -10.61
N GLU A 197 21.55 11.75 -11.46
CA GLU A 197 20.56 12.49 -12.26
C GLU A 197 19.44 13.07 -11.41
N LEU A 198 19.13 12.44 -10.28
CA LEU A 198 18.13 12.93 -9.34
C LEU A 198 18.65 14.06 -8.47
N GLY A 199 19.96 14.37 -8.48
CA GLY A 199 20.55 15.48 -7.75
C GLY A 199 20.41 16.82 -8.49
N GLY A 200 21.55 17.45 -8.78
CA GLY A 200 21.57 18.80 -9.35
C GLY A 200 20.91 18.96 -10.73
N LYS A 201 20.83 17.87 -11.53
CA LYS A 201 20.11 17.87 -12.81
C LYS A 201 18.60 18.05 -12.57
N LEU A 202 18.01 17.31 -11.64
CA LEU A 202 16.61 17.47 -11.24
C LEU A 202 16.33 18.87 -10.65
N ASP A 203 17.19 19.37 -9.76
CA ASP A 203 17.05 20.71 -9.17
C ASP A 203 17.04 21.79 -10.27
N TYR A 204 17.95 21.65 -11.25
CA TYR A 204 18.03 22.54 -12.40
C TYR A 204 16.77 22.43 -13.29
N TYR A 205 16.29 21.22 -13.56
CA TYR A 205 15.09 20.98 -14.35
C TYR A 205 13.86 21.62 -13.70
N VAL A 206 13.64 21.38 -12.40
CA VAL A 206 12.53 21.96 -11.64
C VAL A 206 12.54 23.48 -11.72
N ARG A 207 13.71 24.11 -11.53
CA ARG A 207 13.85 25.57 -11.58
C ARG A 207 13.61 26.16 -12.97
N THR A 208 13.96 25.44 -14.03
CA THR A 208 13.98 26.01 -15.40
C THR A 208 12.82 25.57 -16.28
N ARG A 209 12.15 24.47 -15.95
CA ARG A 209 11.10 23.85 -16.79
C ARG A 209 9.72 23.80 -16.14
N PHE A 210 9.62 23.93 -14.82
CA PHE A 210 8.32 23.95 -14.12
C PHE A 210 7.93 25.36 -13.68
N PRO A 211 6.62 25.60 -13.45
CA PRO A 211 6.15 26.90 -12.99
C PRO A 211 6.83 27.30 -11.66
N PRO A 212 7.37 28.53 -11.54
CA PRO A 212 8.07 28.97 -10.34
C PRO A 212 7.21 28.81 -9.08
N GLY A 213 7.79 28.21 -8.04
CA GLY A 213 7.11 28.00 -6.75
C GLY A 213 6.05 26.89 -6.73
N LYS A 214 5.75 26.23 -7.87
CA LYS A 214 4.75 25.17 -7.95
C LYS A 214 5.30 23.80 -7.54
N VAL A 215 6.59 23.56 -7.77
CA VAL A 215 7.26 22.28 -7.47
C VAL A 215 8.42 22.52 -6.53
N THR A 216 8.44 21.82 -5.39
CA THR A 216 9.49 21.91 -4.37
C THR A 216 10.10 20.54 -4.12
N ILE A 217 11.43 20.47 -3.97
CA ILE A 217 12.12 19.23 -3.63
C ILE A 217 12.57 19.27 -2.17
N LEU A 218 12.15 18.28 -1.39
CA LEU A 218 12.61 18.00 -0.04
C LEU A 218 13.62 16.85 -0.08
N ARG A 219 14.88 17.13 0.27
CA ARG A 219 15.96 16.12 0.31
C ARG A 219 16.14 15.56 1.73
N LEU A 220 15.90 14.27 1.91
CA LEU A 220 16.22 13.57 3.15
C LEU A 220 17.68 13.10 3.11
N LYS A 221 18.43 13.37 4.20
CA LYS A 221 19.86 13.05 4.26
C LYS A 221 20.16 11.55 4.29
N ASN A 222 19.22 10.78 4.85
CA ASN A 222 19.33 9.33 5.01
C ASN A 222 18.05 8.70 4.46
N ARG A 223 18.15 7.46 3.98
CA ARG A 223 16.98 6.67 3.58
C ARG A 223 16.17 6.28 4.81
N LEU A 224 14.97 6.85 4.93
CA LEU A 224 14.06 6.67 6.06
C LEU A 224 12.93 5.67 5.78
N GLY A 225 12.68 5.36 4.50
CA GLY A 225 11.58 4.51 4.05
C GLY A 225 10.34 5.33 3.66
N LEU A 226 9.47 4.71 2.85
CA LEU A 226 8.29 5.34 2.24
C LEU A 226 7.42 6.06 3.29
N ILE A 227 7.18 5.40 4.42
CA ILE A 227 6.28 5.88 5.47
C ILE A 227 6.79 7.21 6.07
N ARG A 228 8.06 7.25 6.45
CA ARG A 228 8.68 8.43 7.05
C ARG A 228 8.89 9.54 6.03
N ALA A 229 9.16 9.20 4.78
CA ALA A 229 9.23 10.17 3.68
C ALA A 229 7.86 10.81 3.40
N ARG A 230 6.77 10.03 3.40
CA ARG A 230 5.39 10.56 3.32
C ARG A 230 5.09 11.54 4.44
N LEU A 231 5.45 11.20 5.68
CA LEU A 231 5.30 12.09 6.83
C LEU A 231 6.11 13.38 6.68
N ALA A 232 7.34 13.30 6.16
CA ALA A 232 8.17 14.49 5.92
C ALA A 232 7.54 15.44 4.89
N GLY A 233 7.03 14.91 3.78
CA GLY A 233 6.29 15.71 2.79
C GLY A 233 5.00 16.30 3.35
N ALA A 234 4.21 15.50 4.06
CA ALA A 234 2.96 15.95 4.68
C ALA A 234 3.15 17.08 5.71
N ARG A 235 4.30 17.13 6.40
CA ARG A 235 4.61 18.17 7.40
C ARG A 235 4.84 19.55 6.77
N ILE A 236 5.39 19.60 5.55
CA ILE A 236 5.67 20.89 4.87
C ILE A 236 4.53 21.32 3.95
N ALA A 237 3.60 20.41 3.63
CA ALA A 237 2.44 20.68 2.79
C ALA A 237 1.50 21.72 3.39
N THR A 238 1.07 22.65 2.53
CA THR A 238 0.26 23.82 2.91
C THR A 238 -1.14 23.84 2.29
N GLY A 239 -1.45 22.91 1.38
CA GLY A 239 -2.77 22.71 0.80
C GLY A 239 -3.78 22.21 1.83
N ASP A 240 -5.07 22.33 1.53
CA ASP A 240 -6.13 21.83 2.39
C ASP A 240 -6.22 20.30 2.33
N VAL A 241 -5.90 19.72 1.17
CA VAL A 241 -5.88 18.28 0.88
C VAL A 241 -4.45 17.80 0.61
N LEU A 242 -4.08 16.67 1.20
CA LEU A 242 -2.90 15.89 0.81
C LEU A 242 -3.30 14.89 -0.26
N ILE A 243 -2.59 14.88 -1.39
CA ILE A 243 -2.71 13.81 -2.39
C ILE A 243 -1.36 13.12 -2.50
N PHE A 244 -1.29 11.85 -2.13
CA PHE A 244 -0.09 11.06 -2.32
C PHE A 244 -0.12 10.39 -3.69
N LEU A 245 1.00 10.46 -4.41
CA LEU A 245 1.24 9.69 -5.63
C LEU A 245 2.60 9.00 -5.54
N ASP A 246 2.70 7.84 -6.17
CA ASP A 246 4.00 7.20 -6.40
C ASP A 246 4.73 7.92 -7.55
N ALA A 247 6.05 7.77 -7.62
CA ALA A 247 6.90 8.50 -8.56
C ALA A 247 6.79 8.05 -10.03
N HIS A 248 6.00 7.01 -10.29
CA HIS A 248 5.80 6.38 -11.60
C HIS A 248 4.32 6.29 -11.96
N CYS A 249 3.67 7.45 -12.03
CA CYS A 249 2.27 7.58 -12.31
C CYS A 249 2.00 8.51 -13.50
N GLU A 250 0.94 8.24 -14.25
CA GLU A 250 0.42 9.16 -15.27
C GLU A 250 -1.09 9.30 -15.06
N ALA A 251 -1.54 10.49 -14.68
CA ALA A 251 -2.92 10.77 -14.36
C ALA A 251 -3.78 11.06 -15.61
N ASN A 252 -5.06 10.71 -15.54
CA ASN A 252 -6.04 11.06 -16.57
C ASN A 252 -6.50 12.52 -16.43
N GLU A 253 -7.09 13.08 -17.48
CA GLU A 253 -7.60 14.45 -17.46
C GLU A 253 -8.71 14.60 -16.40
N GLY A 254 -8.66 15.68 -15.60
CA GLY A 254 -9.69 15.99 -14.61
C GLY A 254 -9.77 14.99 -13.45
N TRP A 255 -8.65 14.35 -13.09
CA TRP A 255 -8.61 13.37 -12.00
C TRP A 255 -8.68 14.00 -10.60
N CYS A 256 -8.28 15.27 -10.45
CA CYS A 256 -8.19 15.96 -9.16
C CYS A 256 -9.57 16.40 -8.64
N GLU A 257 -10.37 17.00 -9.51
CA GLU A 257 -11.65 17.64 -9.20
C GLU A 257 -12.65 16.70 -8.50
N PRO A 258 -12.85 15.44 -8.95
CA PRO A 258 -13.70 14.49 -8.26
C PRO A 258 -13.24 14.20 -6.82
N LEU A 259 -11.93 14.16 -6.58
CA LEU A 259 -11.36 13.91 -5.24
C LEU A 259 -11.60 15.13 -4.34
N LEU A 260 -11.31 16.34 -4.84
CA LEU A 260 -11.44 17.56 -4.06
C LEU A 260 -12.90 17.91 -3.75
N GLN A 261 -13.81 17.72 -4.71
CA GLN A 261 -15.24 17.85 -4.51
C GLN A 261 -15.70 16.93 -3.37
N ARG A 262 -15.30 15.65 -3.42
CA ARG A 262 -15.75 14.69 -2.42
C ARG A 262 -15.18 14.94 -1.02
N ILE A 263 -13.94 15.44 -0.91
CA ILE A 263 -13.39 15.86 0.41
C ILE A 263 -14.11 17.10 0.95
N LYS A 264 -14.52 18.03 0.08
CA LYS A 264 -15.33 19.19 0.47
C LYS A 264 -16.67 18.76 1.09
N GLU A 265 -17.30 17.73 0.53
CA GLU A 265 -18.54 17.14 1.05
C GLU A 265 -18.33 16.33 2.33
N SER A 266 -17.23 15.59 2.41
CA SER A 266 -16.91 14.71 3.53
C SER A 266 -15.42 14.76 3.87
N ARG A 267 -15.07 15.62 4.83
CA ARG A 267 -13.68 15.82 5.29
C ARG A 267 -13.03 14.55 5.84
N THR A 268 -13.84 13.63 6.36
CA THR A 268 -13.39 12.38 6.99
C THR A 268 -13.29 11.20 6.01
N SER A 269 -13.54 11.43 4.72
CA SER A 269 -13.36 10.43 3.67
C SER A 269 -11.92 10.43 3.15
N VAL A 270 -11.32 9.24 3.04
CA VAL A 270 -10.05 9.01 2.34
C VAL A 270 -10.37 8.45 0.97
N LEU A 271 -9.89 9.13 -0.07
CA LEU A 271 -10.33 8.87 -1.44
C LEU A 271 -9.23 8.23 -2.25
N VAL A 272 -9.58 7.22 -3.04
CA VAL A 272 -8.66 6.47 -3.88
C VAL A 272 -9.13 6.63 -5.34
N PRO A 273 -8.26 7.05 -6.28
CA PRO A 273 -8.61 7.00 -7.70
C PRO A 273 -8.70 5.54 -8.17
N ILE A 274 -9.34 5.28 -9.30
CA ILE A 274 -9.10 4.01 -10.01
C ILE A 274 -7.63 4.00 -10.45
N ILE A 275 -6.91 2.98 -10.03
CA ILE A 275 -5.50 2.78 -10.39
C ILE A 275 -5.46 1.94 -11.66
N ASP A 276 -5.08 2.57 -12.77
CA ASP A 276 -4.87 1.89 -14.05
C ASP A 276 -3.46 1.33 -14.14
N VAL A 277 -3.24 0.39 -15.06
CA VAL A 277 -1.94 -0.27 -15.24
C VAL A 277 -1.17 0.44 -16.34
N ILE A 278 0.04 0.89 -16.04
CA ILE A 278 1.03 1.22 -17.07
C ILE A 278 2.00 0.06 -17.16
N ASP A 279 2.07 -0.61 -18.30
CA ASP A 279 2.95 -1.76 -18.48
C ASP A 279 4.42 -1.33 -18.38
N ALA A 280 5.19 -2.01 -17.52
CA ALA A 280 6.58 -1.62 -17.25
C ALA A 280 7.55 -1.92 -18.40
N LYS A 281 7.14 -2.74 -19.38
CA LYS A 281 7.96 -3.18 -20.51
C LYS A 281 7.72 -2.33 -21.76
N ASP A 282 6.46 -2.04 -22.09
CA ASP A 282 6.08 -1.30 -23.30
C ASP A 282 5.35 0.03 -23.06
N PHE A 283 5.12 0.40 -21.80
CA PHE A 283 4.49 1.65 -21.37
C PHE A 283 3.06 1.85 -21.89
N GLN A 284 2.37 0.78 -22.29
CA GLN A 284 0.95 0.82 -22.60
C GLN A 284 0.15 1.23 -21.36
N TYR A 285 -0.76 2.19 -21.51
CA TYR A 285 -1.76 2.53 -20.51
C TYR A 285 -2.97 1.59 -20.69
N SER A 286 -3.05 0.60 -19.82
CA SER A 286 -4.03 -0.49 -19.85
C SER A 286 -5.07 -0.31 -18.75
N THR A 287 -6.34 -0.52 -19.12
CA THR A 287 -7.48 -0.41 -18.20
C THR A 287 -8.35 -1.66 -18.31
N ASN A 288 -9.07 -1.98 -17.23
CA ASN A 288 -10.14 -2.99 -17.26
C ASN A 288 -11.45 -2.44 -17.88
N GLY A 289 -11.35 -1.37 -18.67
CA GLY A 289 -12.48 -0.59 -19.16
C GLY A 289 -13.12 0.32 -18.10
N TYR A 290 -14.33 0.79 -18.41
CA TYR A 290 -15.11 1.71 -17.57
C TYR A 290 -16.41 1.10 -17.00
N LYS A 291 -16.67 -0.18 -17.28
CA LYS A 291 -17.92 -0.86 -16.87
C LYS A 291 -17.86 -1.41 -15.45
N SER A 292 -16.67 -1.74 -14.98
CA SER A 292 -16.41 -2.29 -13.65
C SER A 292 -15.04 -1.86 -13.16
N PHE A 293 -14.90 -1.78 -11.84
CA PHE A 293 -13.64 -1.56 -11.16
C PHE A 293 -13.62 -2.40 -9.87
N GLN A 294 -12.43 -2.61 -9.34
CA GLN A 294 -12.21 -3.34 -8.09
C GLN A 294 -12.00 -2.35 -6.94
N VAL A 295 -12.31 -2.81 -5.73
CA VAL A 295 -12.02 -2.13 -4.47
C VAL A 295 -10.97 -2.93 -3.68
N GLY A 296 -10.43 -2.33 -2.64
CA GLY A 296 -9.40 -2.96 -1.81
C GLY A 296 -9.95 -3.97 -0.81
N GLY A 297 -9.32 -5.14 -0.77
CA GLY A 297 -9.47 -6.17 0.25
C GLY A 297 -8.16 -6.47 0.97
N PHE A 298 -8.11 -7.57 1.71
CA PHE A 298 -6.89 -8.07 2.32
C PHE A 298 -6.93 -9.58 2.51
N GLN A 299 -5.75 -10.20 2.57
CA GLN A 299 -5.56 -11.59 2.97
C GLN A 299 -5.16 -11.67 4.44
N TRP A 300 -5.52 -12.76 5.13
CA TRP A 300 -5.09 -13.00 6.52
C TRP A 300 -3.58 -13.16 6.66
N SER A 301 -2.85 -13.32 5.54
CA SER A 301 -1.40 -13.27 5.49
C SER A 301 -0.81 -11.86 5.64
N GLY A 302 -1.63 -10.80 5.61
CA GLY A 302 -1.18 -9.41 5.69
C GLY A 302 -1.07 -8.68 4.35
N HIS A 303 -1.38 -9.34 3.25
CA HIS A 303 -1.26 -8.75 1.92
C HIS A 303 -2.54 -8.02 1.51
N PHE A 304 -2.37 -6.93 0.76
CA PHE A 304 -3.46 -6.27 0.06
C PHE A 304 -4.02 -7.17 -1.05
N ASP A 305 -5.31 -7.02 -1.35
CA ASP A 305 -5.98 -7.76 -2.40
C ASP A 305 -6.93 -6.86 -3.19
N TRP A 306 -7.21 -7.19 -4.45
CA TRP A 306 -8.20 -6.51 -5.28
C TRP A 306 -9.47 -7.36 -5.36
N VAL A 307 -10.58 -6.82 -4.87
CA VAL A 307 -11.86 -7.55 -4.84
C VAL A 307 -12.92 -6.84 -5.67
N ASN A 308 -13.83 -7.63 -6.24
CA ASN A 308 -14.96 -7.09 -6.96
C ASN A 308 -15.89 -6.32 -6.01
N LEU A 309 -16.63 -5.37 -6.56
CA LEU A 309 -17.61 -4.62 -5.79
C LEU A 309 -18.77 -5.55 -5.36
N PRO A 310 -18.98 -5.77 -4.06
CA PRO A 310 -19.98 -6.72 -3.59
C PRO A 310 -21.39 -6.21 -3.87
N GLU A 311 -22.36 -7.13 -3.97
CA GLU A 311 -23.75 -6.76 -4.26
C GLU A 311 -24.33 -5.82 -3.22
N ARG A 312 -24.01 -6.01 -1.93
CA ARG A 312 -24.42 -5.12 -0.84
C ARG A 312 -24.05 -3.67 -1.11
N GLU A 313 -22.85 -3.45 -1.62
CA GLU A 313 -22.31 -2.13 -1.91
C GLU A 313 -22.97 -1.51 -3.14
N LYS A 314 -23.19 -2.29 -4.21
CA LYS A 314 -23.98 -1.85 -5.38
C LYS A 314 -25.38 -1.40 -4.97
N GLN A 315 -26.02 -2.15 -4.08
CA GLN A 315 -27.34 -1.79 -3.54
C GLN A 315 -27.30 -0.54 -2.67
N ARG A 316 -26.21 -0.30 -1.91
CA ARG A 316 -26.01 0.96 -1.18
C ARG A 316 -25.93 2.14 -2.13
N GLN A 317 -25.10 2.04 -3.18
CA GLN A 317 -24.96 3.09 -4.19
C GLN A 317 -26.31 3.44 -4.83
N LEU A 318 -27.15 2.45 -5.16
CA LEU A 318 -28.49 2.70 -5.73
C LEU A 318 -29.43 3.44 -4.77
N ARG A 319 -29.26 3.28 -3.45
CA ARG A 319 -30.09 3.94 -2.44
C ARG A 319 -29.60 5.34 -2.05
N GLU A 320 -28.29 5.51 -1.96
CA GLU A 320 -27.68 6.69 -1.33
C GLU A 320 -27.06 7.68 -2.33
N CYS A 321 -26.81 7.26 -3.57
CA CYS A 321 -26.18 8.09 -4.56
C CYS A 321 -27.20 8.75 -5.48
N SER A 322 -27.08 10.07 -5.65
CA SER A 322 -27.88 10.82 -6.62
C SER A 322 -27.40 10.61 -8.07
N GLN A 323 -26.18 10.12 -8.24
CA GLN A 323 -25.54 9.89 -9.54
C GLN A 323 -25.77 8.45 -10.04
N PRO A 324 -25.64 8.20 -11.35
CA PRO A 324 -25.59 6.84 -11.87
C PRO A 324 -24.54 5.99 -11.13
N ARG A 325 -24.91 4.75 -10.81
CA ARG A 325 -24.12 3.83 -9.98
C ARG A 325 -22.68 3.66 -10.50
N GLU A 326 -22.50 3.64 -11.81
CA GLU A 326 -21.20 3.45 -12.49
C GLU A 326 -20.18 4.53 -12.17
N ILE A 327 -20.63 5.72 -11.77
CA ILE A 327 -19.78 6.86 -11.41
C ILE A 327 -19.91 7.28 -9.96
N CYS A 328 -20.73 6.55 -9.19
CA CYS A 328 -20.90 6.80 -7.78
C CYS A 328 -19.65 6.38 -6.98
N PRO A 329 -19.23 7.15 -5.95
CA PRO A 329 -18.24 6.71 -4.99
C PRO A 329 -18.57 5.33 -4.40
N ALA A 330 -17.57 4.45 -4.33
CA ALA A 330 -17.71 3.09 -3.81
C ALA A 330 -16.92 2.93 -2.52
N TYR A 331 -17.54 2.34 -1.48
CA TYR A 331 -16.80 2.04 -0.26
C TYR A 331 -15.82 0.91 -0.50
N SER A 332 -14.60 1.12 0.00
CA SER A 332 -13.50 0.19 -0.13
C SER A 332 -13.06 -0.27 1.26
N PRO A 333 -13.09 -1.58 1.56
CA PRO A 333 -12.62 -2.08 2.86
C PRO A 333 -11.19 -1.67 3.20
N THR A 334 -10.32 -1.67 2.19
CA THR A 334 -8.92 -1.25 2.30
C THR A 334 -8.53 -0.35 1.13
N MET A 335 -7.30 0.17 1.13
CA MET A 335 -6.71 0.84 -0.02
C MET A 335 -5.34 0.24 -0.35
N ALA A 336 -4.94 0.33 -1.62
CA ALA A 336 -3.59 -0.06 -2.04
C ALA A 336 -2.53 0.82 -1.34
N GLY A 337 -2.86 2.08 -1.08
CA GLY A 337 -2.06 3.00 -0.26
C GLY A 337 -0.99 3.77 -1.03
N GLY A 338 -0.67 3.42 -2.27
CA GLY A 338 0.21 4.20 -3.16
C GLY A 338 -0.36 5.58 -3.48
N LEU A 339 -1.62 5.59 -3.95
CA LEU A 339 -2.31 6.76 -4.45
C LEU A 339 -3.59 7.01 -3.64
N PHE A 340 -3.69 8.15 -2.95
CA PHE A 340 -4.91 8.55 -2.25
C PHE A 340 -4.93 10.05 -1.93
N ALA A 341 -6.13 10.59 -1.72
CA ALA A 341 -6.37 11.95 -1.27
C ALA A 341 -7.06 11.98 0.10
N MET A 342 -6.67 12.92 0.95
CA MET A 342 -7.21 13.06 2.31
C MET A 342 -7.10 14.51 2.78
N ASP A 343 -8.11 14.99 3.52
CA ASP A 343 -8.01 16.28 4.21
C ASP A 343 -6.77 16.31 5.11
N ARG A 344 -5.95 17.36 4.97
CA ARG A 344 -4.66 17.45 5.66
C ARG A 344 -4.84 17.50 7.18
N ARG A 345 -5.88 18.16 7.68
CA ARG A 345 -6.12 18.22 9.14
C ARG A 345 -6.55 16.86 9.66
N TYR A 346 -7.44 16.20 8.94
CA TYR A 346 -7.94 14.87 9.28
C TYR A 346 -6.79 13.85 9.31
N PHE A 347 -5.85 13.91 8.35
CA PHE A 347 -4.65 13.07 8.35
C PHE A 347 -3.89 13.11 9.68
N TRP A 348 -3.71 14.29 10.28
CA TRP A 348 -3.05 14.45 11.57
C TRP A 348 -3.95 14.08 12.76
N GLU A 349 -5.24 14.41 12.69
CA GLU A 349 -6.21 14.11 13.75
C GLU A 349 -6.38 12.61 14.00
N VAL A 350 -6.40 11.80 12.94
CA VAL A 350 -6.44 10.33 13.07
C VAL A 350 -5.06 9.72 13.34
N GLY A 351 -4.03 10.53 13.59
CA GLY A 351 -2.71 10.08 14.02
C GLY A 351 -1.79 9.62 12.88
N SER A 352 -1.96 10.16 11.67
CA SER A 352 -1.06 9.97 10.52
C SER A 352 -0.63 8.52 10.32
N TYR A 353 0.61 8.24 9.92
CA TYR A 353 1.16 6.88 9.94
C TYR A 353 1.78 6.53 11.31
N ASP A 354 1.95 5.23 11.57
CA ASP A 354 2.80 4.76 12.68
C ASP A 354 4.27 5.00 12.35
N GLU A 355 4.92 5.97 13.01
CA GLU A 355 6.31 6.37 12.73
C GLU A 355 7.35 5.28 13.04
N GLN A 356 6.96 4.26 13.82
CA GLN A 356 7.78 3.10 14.12
C GLN A 356 7.71 2.01 13.04
N MET A 357 6.80 2.10 12.08
CA MET A 357 6.87 1.26 10.89
C MET A 357 8.10 1.64 10.07
N ASP A 358 8.82 0.63 9.60
CA ASP A 358 10.08 0.81 8.89
C ASP A 358 9.95 0.43 7.42
N GLY A 359 10.71 1.11 6.55
CA GLY A 359 10.71 0.81 5.12
C GLY A 359 9.32 0.92 4.47
N TRP A 360 8.79 -0.22 4.02
CA TRP A 360 7.54 -0.36 3.28
C TRP A 360 6.75 -1.59 3.73
N GLY A 361 5.42 -1.51 3.57
CA GLY A 361 4.50 -2.62 3.70
C GLY A 361 3.64 -2.52 4.96
N GLY A 362 2.37 -2.90 4.85
CA GLY A 362 1.40 -2.95 5.94
C GLY A 362 0.79 -1.60 6.34
N GLU A 363 1.38 -0.48 5.94
CA GLU A 363 0.90 0.86 6.31
C GLU A 363 -0.46 1.19 5.68
N ASN A 364 -0.72 0.65 4.50
CA ASN A 364 -1.96 0.82 3.76
C ASN A 364 -3.13 0.11 4.47
N LEU A 365 -2.90 -1.11 4.96
CA LEU A 365 -3.89 -1.86 5.75
C LEU A 365 -4.07 -1.24 7.14
N GLU A 366 -3.00 -0.77 7.78
CA GLU A 366 -3.09 -0.07 9.08
C GLU A 366 -3.97 1.16 9.00
N MET A 367 -3.69 2.02 8.02
CA MET A 367 -4.49 3.21 7.81
C MET A 367 -5.93 2.83 7.45
N SER A 368 -6.12 1.77 6.66
CA SER A 368 -7.46 1.29 6.32
C SER A 368 -8.30 0.91 7.51
N PHE A 369 -7.76 0.05 8.37
CA PHE A 369 -8.43 -0.41 9.58
C PHE A 369 -8.69 0.73 10.55
N ARG A 370 -7.71 1.62 10.72
CA ARG A 370 -7.84 2.80 11.58
C ARG A 370 -8.92 3.76 11.08
N ILE A 371 -8.92 4.13 9.80
CA ILE A 371 -9.90 5.08 9.24
C ILE A 371 -11.32 4.57 9.48
N TRP A 372 -11.60 3.33 9.08
CA TRP A 372 -12.92 2.73 9.24
C TRP A 372 -13.33 2.57 10.71
N GLN A 373 -12.45 2.02 11.55
CA GLN A 373 -12.78 1.80 12.96
C GLN A 373 -12.94 3.13 13.71
N CYS A 374 -12.25 4.19 13.30
CA CYS A 374 -12.28 5.49 13.99
C CYS A 374 -13.27 6.49 13.38
N GLY A 375 -14.20 6.03 12.51
CA GLY A 375 -15.36 6.81 12.06
C GLY A 375 -15.22 7.55 10.74
N GLY A 376 -14.13 7.34 9.99
CA GLY A 376 -14.01 7.79 8.61
C GLY A 376 -14.47 6.73 7.61
N THR A 377 -14.31 7.04 6.32
CA THR A 377 -14.59 6.13 5.21
C THR A 377 -13.41 6.06 4.26
N ILE A 378 -13.30 4.96 3.52
CA ILE A 378 -12.41 4.84 2.36
C ILE A 378 -13.28 4.64 1.13
N GLU A 379 -13.05 5.47 0.12
CA GLU A 379 -13.91 5.52 -1.06
C GLU A 379 -13.11 5.51 -2.35
N THR A 380 -13.42 4.58 -3.25
CA THR A 380 -12.92 4.59 -4.62
C THR A 380 -13.78 5.56 -5.45
N ILE A 381 -13.14 6.50 -6.14
CA ILE A 381 -13.81 7.55 -6.93
C ILE A 381 -13.69 7.24 -8.43
N PRO A 382 -14.74 6.73 -9.10
CA PRO A 382 -14.60 6.17 -10.45
C PRO A 382 -14.21 7.19 -11.54
N CYS A 383 -14.56 8.46 -11.34
CA CYS A 383 -14.22 9.54 -12.26
C CYS A 383 -12.79 10.08 -12.08
N SER A 384 -12.08 9.66 -11.03
CA SER A 384 -10.66 9.94 -10.86
C SER A 384 -9.86 8.70 -11.26
N ARG A 385 -8.98 8.82 -12.26
CA ARG A 385 -8.15 7.71 -12.74
C ARG A 385 -6.70 8.11 -12.83
N VAL A 386 -5.82 7.25 -12.35
CA VAL A 386 -4.37 7.45 -12.41
C VAL A 386 -3.69 6.13 -12.77
N GLY A 387 -2.92 6.14 -13.84
CA GLY A 387 -2.09 4.99 -14.22
C GLY A 387 -0.87 4.89 -13.32
N HIS A 388 -0.49 3.66 -12.99
CA HIS A 388 0.66 3.32 -12.16
C HIS A 388 1.48 2.23 -12.84
N ILE A 389 2.81 2.36 -12.82
CA ILE A 389 3.70 1.32 -13.34
C ILE A 389 3.81 0.17 -12.33
N PHE A 390 3.15 -0.95 -12.59
CA PHE A 390 3.29 -2.16 -11.77
C PHE A 390 4.57 -2.89 -12.15
N ARG A 391 5.40 -3.20 -11.16
CA ARG A 391 6.68 -3.90 -11.34
C ARG A 391 6.56 -5.34 -10.85
N ASP A 392 7.19 -6.27 -11.56
CA ASP A 392 7.25 -7.69 -11.17
C ASP A 392 8.01 -7.90 -9.85
N PHE A 393 8.93 -7.00 -9.51
CA PHE A 393 9.69 -7.02 -8.26
C PHE A 393 10.17 -5.61 -7.86
N HIS A 394 10.47 -5.44 -6.58
CA HIS A 394 11.06 -4.19 -6.08
C HIS A 394 12.54 -4.12 -6.45
N PRO A 395 13.01 -3.06 -7.15
CA PRO A 395 14.41 -2.96 -7.59
C PRO A 395 15.37 -2.50 -6.49
N TYR A 396 14.86 -2.16 -5.30
CA TYR A 396 15.63 -1.73 -4.15
C TYR A 396 15.67 -2.81 -3.08
N LYS A 397 16.83 -2.96 -2.44
CA LYS A 397 16.95 -3.77 -1.23
C LYS A 397 16.58 -2.94 -0.01
N PHE A 398 15.89 -3.53 0.96
CA PHE A 398 15.75 -2.90 2.27
C PHE A 398 17.05 -3.11 3.06
N PRO A 399 17.46 -2.14 3.90
CA PRO A 399 18.63 -2.33 4.75
C PRO A 399 18.52 -3.62 5.57
N ASN A 400 19.57 -4.43 5.56
CA ASN A 400 19.71 -5.67 6.34
C ASN A 400 18.73 -6.82 6.03
N ASP A 401 18.10 -6.85 4.84
CA ASP A 401 17.18 -7.92 4.40
C ASP A 401 16.08 -8.27 5.42
N ARG A 402 15.64 -7.27 6.21
CA ARG A 402 14.57 -7.43 7.20
C ARG A 402 13.21 -7.58 6.52
N ASP A 403 12.35 -8.43 7.07
CA ASP A 403 10.95 -8.54 6.66
C ASP A 403 10.13 -7.34 7.20
N THR A 404 10.39 -6.16 6.64
CA THR A 404 9.69 -4.93 7.06
C THR A 404 8.19 -5.05 6.85
N HIS A 405 7.76 -5.68 5.76
CA HIS A 405 6.34 -5.88 5.45
C HIS A 405 5.64 -6.71 6.54
N GLY A 406 6.21 -7.86 6.90
CA GLY A 406 5.67 -8.72 7.96
C GLY A 406 5.68 -8.05 9.33
N ILE A 407 6.79 -7.42 9.71
CA ILE A 407 6.94 -6.73 11.00
C ILE A 407 5.91 -5.59 11.13
N ASN A 408 5.78 -4.74 10.12
CA ASN A 408 4.80 -3.65 10.11
C ASN A 408 3.36 -4.17 10.16
N THR A 409 3.06 -5.24 9.41
CA THR A 409 1.74 -5.88 9.44
C THR A 409 1.43 -6.47 10.82
N ALA A 410 2.41 -7.07 11.50
CA ALA A 410 2.23 -7.57 12.86
C ALA A 410 1.97 -6.42 13.85
N ARG A 411 2.68 -5.28 13.72
CA ARG A 411 2.39 -4.06 14.50
C ARG A 411 0.96 -3.59 14.31
N MET A 412 0.49 -3.53 13.06
CA MET A 412 -0.90 -3.22 12.74
C MET A 412 -1.86 -4.22 13.42
N ALA A 413 -1.62 -5.53 13.25
CA ALA A 413 -2.50 -6.57 13.73
C ALA A 413 -2.69 -6.52 15.26
N LEU A 414 -1.59 -6.27 15.99
CA LEU A 414 -1.60 -6.09 17.45
C LEU A 414 -2.47 -4.92 17.92
N VAL A 415 -2.63 -3.88 17.10
CA VAL A 415 -3.39 -2.69 17.47
C VAL A 415 -4.83 -2.79 17.00
N TRP A 416 -5.08 -3.35 15.82
CA TRP A 416 -6.32 -3.15 15.07
C TRP A 416 -7.15 -4.41 14.81
N MET A 417 -6.60 -5.62 15.01
CA MET A 417 -7.29 -6.88 14.68
C MET A 417 -7.91 -7.62 15.86
N ASP A 418 -7.77 -7.11 17.10
CA ASP A 418 -8.34 -7.72 18.30
C ASP A 418 -8.05 -9.24 18.38
N GLU A 419 -9.04 -10.10 18.66
CA GLU A 419 -8.91 -11.55 18.71
C GLU A 419 -8.58 -12.21 17.35
N TYR A 420 -8.83 -11.52 16.24
CA TYR A 420 -8.59 -12.01 14.89
C TYR A 420 -7.11 -12.03 14.52
N ILE A 421 -6.24 -11.41 15.34
CA ILE A 421 -4.79 -11.54 15.21
C ILE A 421 -4.31 -13.00 15.22
N ASN A 422 -5.06 -13.90 15.86
CA ASN A 422 -4.74 -15.32 15.86
C ASN A 422 -4.78 -15.92 14.45
N VAL A 423 -5.68 -15.45 13.57
CA VAL A 423 -5.75 -15.89 12.18
C VAL A 423 -4.55 -15.39 11.39
N PHE A 424 -4.08 -14.18 11.66
CA PHE A 424 -2.83 -13.66 11.09
C PHE A 424 -1.63 -14.52 11.51
N PHE A 425 -1.49 -14.84 12.80
CA PHE A 425 -0.39 -15.69 13.27
C PHE A 425 -0.49 -17.17 12.86
N LEU A 426 -1.66 -17.66 12.44
CA LEU A 426 -1.76 -18.96 11.76
C LEU A 426 -1.11 -18.91 10.37
N ASN A 427 -1.19 -17.76 9.68
CA ASN A 427 -0.58 -17.55 8.38
C ASN A 427 0.91 -17.15 8.48
N ARG A 428 1.28 -16.42 9.53
CA ARG A 428 2.64 -15.91 9.80
C ARG A 428 3.10 -16.27 11.23
N PRO A 429 3.27 -17.56 11.54
CA PRO A 429 3.65 -18.00 12.89
C PRO A 429 5.03 -17.50 13.32
N ASP A 430 5.91 -17.23 12.35
CA ASP A 430 7.24 -16.66 12.53
C ASP A 430 7.22 -15.26 13.17
N LEU A 431 6.12 -14.52 13.03
CA LEU A 431 5.99 -13.16 13.56
C LEU A 431 5.43 -13.09 14.98
N LYS A 432 4.86 -14.16 15.53
CA LYS A 432 4.09 -14.12 16.80
C LYS A 432 4.86 -13.57 18.01
N PHE A 433 6.16 -13.83 18.08
CA PHE A 433 7.04 -13.38 19.15
C PHE A 433 8.27 -12.64 18.62
N HIS A 434 8.14 -12.04 17.43
CA HIS A 434 9.27 -11.42 16.75
C HIS A 434 9.68 -10.12 17.48
N PRO A 435 10.96 -9.99 17.92
CA PRO A 435 11.40 -8.87 18.76
C PRO A 435 11.33 -7.52 18.04
N ASP A 436 11.57 -7.50 16.72
CA ASP A 436 11.58 -6.26 15.93
C ASP A 436 10.19 -5.63 15.74
N ILE A 437 9.11 -6.30 16.16
CA ILE A 437 7.78 -5.69 16.21
C ILE A 437 7.79 -4.45 17.09
N GLY A 438 8.55 -4.46 18.19
CA GLY A 438 8.67 -3.31 19.09
C GLY A 438 7.38 -2.94 19.84
N ASP A 439 7.37 -1.75 20.44
CA ASP A 439 6.24 -1.26 21.23
C ASP A 439 5.15 -0.63 20.35
N VAL A 440 3.89 -0.98 20.63
CA VAL A 440 2.70 -0.45 19.95
C VAL A 440 1.80 0.36 20.89
N THR A 441 2.25 0.63 22.13
CA THR A 441 1.45 1.30 23.16
C THR A 441 0.91 2.66 22.71
N HIS A 442 1.69 3.46 21.98
CA HIS A 442 1.22 4.77 21.47
C HIS A 442 0.04 4.63 20.50
N ARG A 443 0.03 3.59 19.65
CA ARG A 443 -1.07 3.32 18.71
C ARG A 443 -2.31 2.78 19.45
N VAL A 444 -2.12 1.94 20.47
CA VAL A 444 -3.22 1.47 21.33
C VAL A 444 -3.87 2.65 22.09
N VAL A 445 -3.06 3.57 22.62
CA VAL A 445 -3.57 4.79 23.29
C VAL A 445 -4.33 5.68 22.31
N LEU A 446 -3.82 5.84 21.09
CA LEU A 446 -4.51 6.57 20.01
C LEU A 446 -5.89 5.96 19.71
N ARG A 447 -5.95 4.62 19.51
CA ARG A 447 -7.20 3.89 19.25
C ARG A 447 -8.24 4.13 20.35
N LYS A 448 -7.81 4.10 21.62
CA LYS A 448 -8.67 4.41 22.78
C LYS A 448 -9.13 5.88 22.79
N LYS A 449 -8.22 6.82 22.53
CA LYS A 449 -8.51 8.27 22.52
C LYS A 449 -9.56 8.63 21.46
N LEU A 450 -9.46 8.04 20.28
CA LEU A 450 -10.40 8.24 19.17
C LEU A 450 -11.70 7.43 19.32
N ARG A 451 -11.83 6.60 20.37
CA ARG A 451 -12.99 5.75 20.63
C ARG A 451 -13.35 4.85 19.44
N CYS A 452 -12.33 4.29 18.80
CA CYS A 452 -12.50 3.46 17.61
C CYS A 452 -13.27 2.17 17.95
N LYS A 453 -14.00 1.66 16.96
CA LYS A 453 -14.75 0.40 17.01
C LYS A 453 -13.81 -0.82 17.03
N SER A 454 -14.38 -1.99 17.32
CA SER A 454 -13.66 -3.27 17.26
C SER A 454 -13.44 -3.73 15.82
N PHE A 455 -12.53 -4.70 15.64
CA PHE A 455 -12.35 -5.37 14.37
C PHE A 455 -13.55 -6.24 13.99
N GLU A 456 -14.26 -6.83 14.97
CA GLU A 456 -15.54 -7.50 14.74
C GLU A 456 -16.56 -6.53 14.11
N TRP A 457 -16.64 -5.28 14.61
CA TRP A 457 -17.48 -4.25 13.99
C TRP A 457 -17.05 -3.96 12.55
N TYR A 458 -15.73 -3.88 12.29
CA TYR A 458 -15.20 -3.66 10.96
C TYR A 458 -15.62 -4.79 9.99
N LEU A 459 -15.41 -6.05 10.38
CA LEU A 459 -15.83 -7.20 9.57
C LEU A 459 -17.35 -7.21 9.38
N LYS A 460 -18.16 -6.88 10.39
CA LYS A 460 -19.62 -6.92 10.27
C LYS A 460 -20.20 -5.79 9.40
N ASN A 461 -19.59 -4.60 9.41
CA ASN A 461 -20.21 -3.39 8.84
C ASN A 461 -19.49 -2.90 7.57
N VAL A 462 -18.18 -3.10 7.50
CA VAL A 462 -17.35 -2.62 6.38
C VAL A 462 -17.10 -3.75 5.40
N TYR A 463 -16.66 -4.92 5.88
CA TYR A 463 -16.26 -6.05 5.03
C TYR A 463 -16.87 -7.42 5.44
N PRO A 464 -18.22 -7.54 5.46
CA PRO A 464 -18.90 -8.79 5.84
C PRO A 464 -18.68 -9.94 4.86
N GLU A 465 -18.25 -9.63 3.63
CA GLU A 465 -17.92 -10.62 2.61
C GLU A 465 -16.55 -11.29 2.88
N LYS A 466 -15.75 -10.78 3.82
CA LYS A 466 -14.44 -11.35 4.16
C LYS A 466 -14.60 -12.70 4.88
N PHE A 467 -14.18 -13.76 4.22
CA PHE A 467 -14.14 -15.09 4.83
C PHE A 467 -13.15 -15.16 6.01
N VAL A 468 -13.58 -15.70 7.14
CA VAL A 468 -12.78 -15.92 8.37
C VAL A 468 -12.63 -17.44 8.59
N PRO A 469 -11.43 -18.03 8.40
CA PRO A 469 -11.26 -19.49 8.37
C PRO A 469 -11.77 -20.27 9.60
N ASN A 470 -11.78 -19.65 10.77
CA ASN A 470 -12.10 -20.30 12.05
C ASN A 470 -13.43 -19.84 12.67
N MET A 471 -14.26 -19.06 11.95
CA MET A 471 -15.52 -18.53 12.46
C MET A 471 -16.68 -18.82 11.51
N ASN A 472 -17.87 -19.09 12.04
CA ASN A 472 -19.07 -19.42 11.26
C ASN A 472 -18.88 -20.60 10.29
N VAL A 473 -18.11 -21.61 10.71
CA VAL A 473 -17.82 -22.84 9.97
C VAL A 473 -18.16 -24.06 10.82
N LYS A 474 -18.47 -25.19 10.17
CA LYS A 474 -18.77 -26.47 10.87
C LYS A 474 -17.53 -27.10 11.47
N ALA A 475 -16.41 -27.03 10.77
CA ALA A 475 -15.11 -27.51 11.23
C ALA A 475 -13.99 -26.75 10.50
N TRP A 476 -12.80 -26.73 11.10
CA TRP A 476 -11.61 -26.15 10.48
C TRP A 476 -10.34 -26.77 11.07
N GLY A 477 -9.24 -26.67 10.32
CA GLY A 477 -7.94 -27.23 10.69
C GLY A 477 -7.37 -28.09 9.56
N LYS A 478 -6.58 -29.10 9.92
CA LYS A 478 -6.01 -30.08 9.00
C LYS A 478 -7.08 -31.09 8.61
N VAL A 479 -7.17 -31.41 7.32
CA VAL A 479 -7.98 -32.55 6.85
C VAL A 479 -7.08 -33.76 6.74
N LYS A 480 -7.07 -34.59 7.79
CA LYS A 480 -6.15 -35.71 7.99
C LYS A 480 -6.78 -37.04 7.61
N ALA A 481 -6.06 -37.84 6.84
CA ALA A 481 -6.38 -39.25 6.60
C ALA A 481 -6.32 -40.06 7.91
N VAL A 482 -7.34 -40.86 8.20
CA VAL A 482 -7.43 -41.61 9.48
C VAL A 482 -6.31 -42.64 9.62
N ASN A 483 -6.00 -43.36 8.53
CA ASN A 483 -5.06 -44.48 8.53
C ASN A 483 -3.73 -44.14 7.84
N SER A 484 -3.41 -42.86 7.70
CA SER A 484 -2.15 -42.39 7.08
C SER A 484 -1.69 -41.09 7.74
N ASN A 485 -0.40 -40.76 7.61
CA ASN A 485 0.12 -39.46 8.03
C ASN A 485 0.00 -38.41 6.91
N LEU A 486 -1.07 -38.47 6.12
CA LEU A 486 -1.33 -37.57 5.00
C LEU A 486 -2.44 -36.59 5.36
N CYS A 487 -2.23 -35.33 5.01
CA CYS A 487 -3.18 -34.24 5.14
C CYS A 487 -3.39 -33.59 3.78
N LEU A 488 -4.59 -33.07 3.54
CA LEU A 488 -4.79 -32.13 2.43
C LEU A 488 -3.85 -30.94 2.61
N ASP A 489 -3.20 -30.56 1.51
CA ASP A 489 -2.18 -29.52 1.49
C ASP A 489 -2.25 -28.80 0.14
N ASP A 490 -2.14 -27.48 0.15
CA ASP A 490 -2.10 -26.69 -1.10
C ASP A 490 -0.78 -26.83 -1.87
N LEU A 491 0.21 -27.54 -1.32
CA LEU A 491 1.56 -27.78 -1.83
C LEU A 491 2.30 -26.47 -2.19
N LEU A 492 1.96 -25.38 -1.50
CA LEU A 492 2.46 -24.04 -1.79
C LEU A 492 2.18 -23.59 -3.23
N ASN A 493 1.11 -24.13 -3.85
CA ASN A 493 0.67 -23.68 -5.15
C ASN A 493 0.19 -22.22 -5.09
N ASN A 494 0.30 -21.55 -6.23
CA ASN A 494 -0.19 -20.19 -6.37
C ASN A 494 -1.73 -20.20 -6.49
N ASN A 495 -2.41 -19.57 -5.53
CA ASN A 495 -3.87 -19.45 -5.49
C ASN A 495 -4.46 -18.51 -6.55
N GLU A 496 -3.63 -17.81 -7.34
CA GLU A 496 -4.09 -16.95 -8.45
C GLU A 496 -4.68 -17.75 -9.63
N LYS A 497 -4.37 -19.04 -9.72
CA LYS A 497 -4.89 -19.93 -10.77
C LYS A 497 -5.45 -21.19 -10.14
N PRO A 498 -6.41 -21.86 -10.82
CA PRO A 498 -6.82 -23.19 -10.42
C PRO A 498 -5.62 -24.14 -10.31
N TYR A 499 -5.56 -24.93 -9.23
CA TYR A 499 -4.49 -25.89 -8.99
C TYR A 499 -5.05 -27.19 -8.42
N ASN A 500 -4.34 -28.30 -8.61
CA ASN A 500 -4.74 -29.57 -8.01
C ASN A 500 -4.47 -29.53 -6.50
N LEU A 501 -5.48 -29.88 -5.70
CA LEU A 501 -5.28 -30.06 -4.28
C LEU A 501 -4.36 -31.26 -4.06
N GLY A 502 -3.35 -31.12 -3.21
CA GLY A 502 -2.39 -32.18 -2.96
C GLY A 502 -2.53 -32.83 -1.59
N LEU A 503 -1.69 -33.83 -1.38
CA LEU A 503 -1.48 -34.47 -0.09
C LEU A 503 -0.05 -34.24 0.37
N TYR A 504 0.14 -33.90 1.64
CA TYR A 504 1.46 -33.80 2.24
C TYR A 504 1.49 -34.47 3.61
N ALA A 505 2.70 -34.72 4.13
CA ALA A 505 2.85 -35.19 5.49
C ALA A 505 2.18 -34.21 6.47
N CYS A 506 1.32 -34.71 7.36
CA CYS A 506 0.64 -33.85 8.33
C CYS A 506 1.66 -33.15 9.22
N GLY A 507 1.61 -31.81 9.26
CA GLY A 507 2.47 -31.00 10.10
C GLY A 507 2.22 -31.28 11.59
N LYS A 508 3.27 -31.16 12.42
CA LYS A 508 3.14 -31.28 13.89
C LYS A 508 2.24 -30.20 14.48
N ALA A 509 2.27 -29.00 13.90
CA ALA A 509 1.36 -27.91 14.18
C ALA A 509 0.54 -27.60 12.93
N LEU A 510 -0.59 -26.92 13.09
CA LEU A 510 -1.38 -26.43 11.96
C LEU A 510 -0.56 -25.42 11.15
N GLN A 511 -0.31 -25.74 9.88
CA GLN A 511 0.40 -24.90 8.93
C GLN A 511 -0.58 -24.22 7.98
N LYS A 512 -0.20 -23.07 7.42
CA LYS A 512 -1.01 -22.33 6.45
C LYS A 512 -1.48 -23.21 5.28
N SER A 513 -0.56 -23.99 4.69
CA SER A 513 -0.86 -24.87 3.54
C SER A 513 -1.87 -25.97 3.85
N GLN A 514 -2.02 -26.33 5.13
CA GLN A 514 -2.92 -27.37 5.64
C GLN A 514 -4.14 -26.81 6.35
N LEU A 515 -4.37 -25.48 6.29
CA LEU A 515 -5.52 -24.84 6.91
C LEU A 515 -6.70 -24.87 5.95
N PHE A 516 -7.65 -25.76 6.24
CA PHE A 516 -8.93 -25.84 5.54
C PHE A 516 -10.08 -25.57 6.49
N SER A 517 -11.16 -25.08 5.90
CA SER A 517 -12.43 -24.80 6.56
C SER A 517 -13.53 -25.55 5.85
N TYR A 518 -14.41 -26.15 6.64
CA TYR A 518 -15.64 -26.77 6.19
C TYR A 518 -16.83 -25.92 6.61
N THR A 519 -17.43 -25.23 5.65
CA THR A 519 -18.38 -24.14 5.93
C THR A 519 -19.79 -24.65 6.23
N ASN A 520 -20.66 -23.75 6.70
CA ASN A 520 -22.05 -24.11 6.98
C ASN A 520 -22.83 -24.53 5.72
N SER A 521 -22.47 -23.97 4.57
CA SER A 521 -23.00 -24.32 3.23
C SER A 521 -22.31 -25.55 2.63
N LEU A 522 -21.59 -26.34 3.44
CA LEU A 522 -20.92 -27.59 3.06
C LEU A 522 -19.76 -27.41 2.05
N VAL A 523 -19.15 -26.23 1.99
CA VAL A 523 -18.00 -25.98 1.11
C VAL A 523 -16.71 -26.35 1.84
N LEU A 524 -15.83 -27.10 1.17
CA LEU A 524 -14.45 -27.34 1.63
C LEU A 524 -13.54 -26.33 0.95
N ARG A 525 -12.90 -25.44 1.72
CA ARG A 525 -12.11 -24.34 1.17
C ARG A 525 -10.92 -23.96 2.05
N ASN A 526 -9.94 -23.28 1.46
CA ASN A 526 -9.02 -22.44 2.21
C ASN A 526 -9.52 -20.98 2.14
N GLU A 527 -8.67 -20.00 2.44
CA GLU A 527 -9.06 -18.59 2.42
C GLU A 527 -9.61 -18.15 1.06
N LEU A 528 -8.93 -18.50 -0.03
CA LEU A 528 -9.17 -17.95 -1.38
C LEU A 528 -9.84 -18.96 -2.32
N SER A 529 -9.60 -20.25 -2.11
CA SER A 529 -9.94 -21.30 -3.06
C SER A 529 -10.84 -22.37 -2.46
N CYS A 530 -11.79 -22.83 -3.26
CA CYS A 530 -12.82 -23.80 -2.94
C CYS A 530 -12.56 -25.09 -3.69
N ALA A 531 -12.73 -26.23 -3.03
CA ALA A 531 -12.51 -27.55 -3.62
C ALA A 531 -13.67 -27.94 -4.55
N THR A 532 -13.32 -28.32 -5.79
CA THR A 532 -14.20 -28.86 -6.83
C THR A 532 -13.62 -30.17 -7.37
N VAL A 533 -14.39 -30.94 -8.13
CA VAL A 533 -13.91 -32.16 -8.80
C VAL A 533 -13.71 -31.91 -10.29
N GLN A 534 -12.54 -32.31 -10.81
CA GLN A 534 -12.24 -32.24 -12.23
C GLN A 534 -13.29 -33.00 -13.06
N HIS A 535 -13.93 -32.31 -14.01
CA HIS A 535 -14.84 -32.93 -14.97
C HIS A 535 -14.06 -33.67 -16.07
N SER A 536 -13.65 -34.91 -15.80
CA SER A 536 -13.13 -35.84 -16.81
C SER A 536 -14.12 -36.97 -17.07
N SER A 537 -14.13 -37.50 -18.31
CA SER A 537 -14.95 -38.65 -18.69
C SER A 537 -14.38 -40.00 -18.19
N SER A 538 -13.11 -40.01 -17.79
CA SER A 538 -12.41 -41.19 -17.30
C SER A 538 -11.60 -40.87 -16.03
N PRO A 539 -11.53 -41.79 -15.05
CA PRO A 539 -10.67 -41.65 -13.88
C PRO A 539 -9.18 -41.61 -14.25
N PRO A 540 -8.30 -41.08 -13.37
CA PRO A 540 -8.61 -40.58 -12.02
C PRO A 540 -9.24 -39.18 -12.02
N HIS A 541 -10.20 -38.95 -11.13
CA HIS A 541 -10.82 -37.64 -10.91
C HIS A 541 -10.07 -36.91 -9.80
N ARG A 542 -9.47 -35.77 -10.14
CA ARG A 542 -8.71 -34.95 -9.18
C ARG A 542 -9.60 -33.95 -8.47
N VAL A 543 -9.23 -33.62 -7.24
CA VAL A 543 -9.76 -32.43 -6.56
C VAL A 543 -8.98 -31.22 -7.02
N VAL A 544 -9.68 -30.21 -7.53
CA VAL A 544 -9.10 -28.96 -8.01
C VAL A 544 -9.56 -27.85 -7.08
N MET A 545 -8.65 -26.96 -6.72
CA MET A 545 -8.94 -25.74 -5.96
C MET A 545 -9.15 -24.62 -6.96
N VAL A 546 -10.36 -24.02 -6.96
CA VAL A 546 -10.71 -22.89 -7.82
C VAL A 546 -11.02 -21.66 -6.98
N PRO A 547 -10.86 -20.42 -7.50
CA PRO A 547 -11.26 -19.23 -6.77
C PRO A 547 -12.72 -19.33 -6.28
N CYS A 548 -12.92 -19.11 -4.98
CA CYS A 548 -14.26 -19.17 -4.40
C CYS A 548 -15.14 -18.06 -4.95
N LEU A 549 -16.40 -18.39 -5.23
CA LEU A 549 -17.43 -17.40 -5.52
C LEU A 549 -17.75 -16.58 -4.26
N GLU A 550 -18.24 -15.35 -4.44
CA GLU A 550 -18.57 -14.42 -3.34
C GLU A 550 -19.53 -15.01 -2.30
N ASN A 551 -20.48 -15.85 -2.74
CA ASN A 551 -21.35 -16.60 -1.84
C ASN A 551 -21.01 -18.10 -1.92
N ASP A 552 -20.72 -18.69 -0.76
CA ASP A 552 -20.47 -20.12 -0.57
C ASP A 552 -21.57 -21.00 -1.15
N ASP A 553 -22.83 -20.55 -1.13
CA ASP A 553 -23.97 -21.33 -1.63
C ASP A 553 -23.89 -21.65 -3.14
N TYR A 554 -23.08 -20.90 -3.90
CA TYR A 554 -22.86 -21.13 -5.33
C TYR A 554 -21.64 -22.01 -5.62
N ASN A 555 -20.80 -22.29 -4.62
CA ASN A 555 -19.64 -23.16 -4.78
C ASN A 555 -20.04 -24.64 -4.68
N GLU A 556 -19.17 -25.53 -5.17
CA GLU A 556 -19.42 -26.97 -5.08
C GLU A 556 -19.40 -27.48 -3.62
N GLN A 557 -20.33 -28.39 -3.32
CA GLN A 557 -20.61 -28.85 -1.96
C GLN A 557 -20.03 -30.24 -1.69
N TRP A 558 -19.61 -30.45 -0.44
CA TRP A 558 -19.04 -31.69 0.07
C TRP A 558 -19.80 -32.17 1.31
N LYS A 559 -20.43 -33.34 1.27
CA LYS A 559 -21.16 -33.90 2.42
C LYS A 559 -20.21 -34.54 3.43
N TYR A 560 -20.26 -34.01 4.65
CA TYR A 560 -19.61 -34.37 5.91
C TYR A 560 -20.12 -35.62 6.65
N GLU A 561 -20.00 -36.88 6.20
CA GLU A 561 -20.70 -38.01 6.87
C GLU A 561 -19.83 -39.23 7.15
N ASN A 562 -19.93 -39.78 8.38
CA ASN A 562 -19.18 -40.97 8.81
C ASN A 562 -17.68 -40.90 8.53
N GLN A 563 -17.08 -39.72 8.76
CA GLN A 563 -15.68 -39.40 8.43
C GLN A 563 -15.38 -39.44 6.92
N ARG A 564 -16.36 -39.34 6.03
CA ARG A 564 -16.16 -39.30 4.57
C ARG A 564 -16.56 -37.94 4.02
N LEU A 565 -15.73 -37.42 3.12
CA LEU A 565 -16.03 -36.22 2.34
C LEU A 565 -16.58 -36.67 0.98
N VAL A 566 -17.89 -36.51 0.80
CA VAL A 566 -18.60 -36.91 -0.42
C VAL A 566 -18.87 -35.68 -1.29
N HIS A 567 -18.32 -35.60 -2.49
CA HIS A 567 -18.64 -34.52 -3.40
C HIS A 567 -20.09 -34.65 -3.89
N VAL A 568 -20.93 -33.62 -3.65
CA VAL A 568 -22.39 -33.71 -3.85
C VAL A 568 -22.75 -33.87 -5.33
N ASN A 569 -22.07 -33.16 -6.23
CA ASN A 569 -22.43 -33.17 -7.65
C ASN A 569 -22.08 -34.49 -8.34
N THR A 570 -20.97 -35.13 -7.94
CA THR A 570 -20.50 -36.39 -8.57
C THR A 570 -20.84 -37.64 -7.78
N GLY A 571 -21.17 -37.50 -6.48
CA GLY A 571 -21.38 -38.64 -5.57
C GLY A 571 -20.10 -39.42 -5.24
N LEU A 572 -18.92 -38.88 -5.57
CA LEU A 572 -17.63 -39.53 -5.33
C LEU A 572 -17.06 -39.12 -3.96
N CYS A 573 -16.30 -40.03 -3.35
CA CYS A 573 -15.68 -39.85 -2.05
C CYS A 573 -14.19 -39.50 -2.21
N LEU A 574 -13.70 -38.56 -1.39
CA LEU A 574 -12.28 -38.29 -1.27
C LEU A 574 -11.54 -39.54 -0.81
N ASP A 575 -10.50 -39.96 -1.54
CA ASP A 575 -9.79 -41.21 -1.32
C ASP A 575 -8.27 -41.00 -1.37
N HIS A 576 -7.55 -41.61 -0.42
CA HIS A 576 -6.09 -41.61 -0.40
C HIS A 576 -5.46 -42.98 -0.72
N ASN A 577 -6.22 -43.90 -1.32
CA ASN A 577 -5.73 -45.24 -1.64
C ASN A 577 -4.52 -45.17 -2.60
N GLY A 578 -3.41 -45.78 -2.19
CA GLY A 578 -2.16 -45.80 -2.97
C GLY A 578 -1.44 -44.46 -3.10
N LEU A 579 -1.97 -43.37 -2.51
CA LEU A 579 -1.39 -42.03 -2.59
C LEU A 579 -0.29 -41.82 -1.54
N LYS A 580 0.67 -40.96 -1.88
CA LYS A 580 1.83 -40.58 -1.08
C LYS A 580 1.91 -39.05 -0.95
N SER A 581 2.87 -38.58 -0.17
CA SER A 581 3.18 -37.16 -0.06
C SER A 581 3.56 -36.61 -1.44
N MET A 582 3.08 -35.41 -1.76
CA MET A 582 3.17 -34.73 -3.06
C MET A 582 2.23 -35.26 -4.16
N ASP A 583 1.43 -36.29 -3.91
CA ASP A 583 0.41 -36.72 -4.88
C ASP A 583 -0.82 -35.80 -4.86
N ASP A 584 -1.52 -35.72 -6.00
CA ASP A 584 -2.81 -35.03 -6.11
C ASP A 584 -3.89 -35.78 -5.32
N ALA A 585 -4.75 -35.05 -4.62
CA ALA A 585 -5.93 -35.59 -3.96
C ALA A 585 -6.96 -36.08 -5.01
N LEU A 586 -7.44 -37.31 -4.84
CA LEU A 586 -8.35 -37.96 -5.77
C LEU A 586 -9.71 -38.24 -5.13
N VAL A 587 -10.74 -38.38 -5.99
CA VAL A 587 -12.05 -38.90 -5.60
C VAL A 587 -12.37 -40.19 -6.34
N GLU A 588 -12.96 -41.13 -5.63
CA GLU A 588 -13.33 -42.45 -6.13
C GLU A 588 -14.78 -42.82 -5.76
N LYS A 589 -15.29 -43.92 -6.29
CA LYS A 589 -16.61 -44.42 -5.89
C LYS A 589 -16.65 -44.65 -4.38
N CYS A 590 -17.67 -44.11 -3.73
CA CYS A 590 -17.83 -44.25 -2.29
C CYS A 590 -17.97 -45.72 -1.86
N ASP A 591 -17.11 -46.14 -0.94
CA ASP A 591 -17.11 -47.47 -0.32
C ASP A 591 -17.16 -47.33 1.21
N LEU A 592 -18.24 -47.84 1.80
CA LEU A 592 -18.47 -47.79 3.25
C LEU A 592 -17.52 -48.68 4.05
N SER A 593 -16.84 -49.62 3.40
CA SER A 593 -15.81 -50.48 4.01
C SER A 593 -14.40 -49.93 3.81
N SER A 594 -14.21 -48.97 2.90
CA SER A 594 -12.90 -48.40 2.62
C SER A 594 -12.41 -47.51 3.77
N ASP A 595 -11.25 -47.90 4.30
CA ASP A 595 -10.51 -47.18 5.33
C ASP A 595 -9.68 -46.02 4.76
N THR A 596 -9.46 -45.98 3.44
CA THR A 596 -8.73 -44.90 2.75
C THR A 596 -9.61 -43.72 2.36
N GLN A 597 -10.93 -43.85 2.54
CA GLN A 597 -11.91 -42.77 2.33
C GLN A 597 -12.28 -42.04 3.62
N ARG A 598 -11.55 -42.32 4.72
CA ARG A 598 -11.83 -41.77 6.05
C ARG A 598 -10.90 -40.61 6.38
N TRP A 599 -11.50 -39.47 6.71
CA TRP A 599 -10.87 -38.18 6.95
C TRP A 599 -11.40 -37.54 8.23
N ILE A 600 -10.51 -36.89 8.98
CA ILE A 600 -10.86 -36.11 10.17
C ILE A 600 -10.40 -34.67 9.95
N ILE A 601 -11.28 -33.72 10.23
CA ILE A 601 -10.91 -32.29 10.29
C ILE A 601 -10.51 -31.99 11.73
N THR A 602 -9.23 -31.72 11.97
CA THR A 602 -8.66 -31.56 13.32
C THR A 602 -7.78 -30.33 13.45
N ARG A 603 -7.73 -29.76 14.66
CA ARG A 603 -6.87 -28.62 15.02
C ARG A 603 -5.50 -29.04 15.55
N ASP A 604 -5.36 -30.31 15.93
CA ASP A 604 -4.17 -30.89 16.55
C ASP A 604 -3.09 -31.27 15.53
#